data_AF-A0A919ZMZ3-F1
#
_entry.id   AF-A0A919ZMZ3-F1
#
_cell.length_a   1.000
_cell.length_b   1.000
_cell.length_c   1.000
_cell.angle_alpha   90.00
_cell.angle_beta   90.00
_cell.angle_gamma   90.00
#
_symmetry.space_group_name_H-M   'P 1'
#
loop_
_entity.id
_entity.type
_entity.pdbx_description
1 polymer ?
#
loop_
_entity_poly.entity_id
_entity_poly.type
_entity_poly.pdbx_seq_one_letter_code
_entity_poly.pdbx_strand_id
1 'polypeptide(L)'
;MMRRTSSIKVVLVISLILNVIIGVLLYNSYLINKDKIVGDSLEYSRFINRLERYVYYLDQAGKQTTSNEIMNSLINADKRLNLAEKSLDKFNNSMSATDLIASRITLIIEDIDEANFRLLSQYALYNNGEEKIADIKKSIDRLLDAIPKEYSIEKKSEFIKKINNLSY
;
A
#
# COMPACT_ATOMS: atom_id res chain seq x y z
N MET A 1 42.37 6.35 -54.95
CA MET A 1 42.21 7.03 -53.64
C MET A 1 40.87 7.77 -53.67
N MET A 2 39.76 7.14 -53.28
CA MET A 2 38.42 7.76 -53.42
C MET A 2 37.39 7.15 -52.45
N ARG A 3 36.58 8.05 -51.85
CA ARG A 3 35.30 7.84 -51.14
C ARG A 3 35.28 6.98 -49.86
N ARG A 4 35.92 7.43 -48.78
CA ARG A 4 35.58 6.97 -47.40
C ARG A 4 34.60 7.88 -46.65
N THR A 5 34.46 9.14 -47.07
CA THR A 5 33.64 10.15 -46.37
C THR A 5 32.13 9.97 -46.57
N SER A 6 31.69 9.44 -47.72
CA SER A 6 30.27 9.21 -48.00
C SER A 6 29.69 8.07 -47.15
N SER A 7 30.45 6.99 -46.96
CA SER A 7 30.00 5.81 -46.22
C SER A 7 29.85 6.10 -44.72
N ILE A 8 30.74 6.91 -44.14
CA ILE A 8 30.65 7.31 -42.72
C ILE A 8 29.41 8.17 -42.47
N LYS A 9 29.12 9.13 -43.36
CA LYS A 9 27.91 9.96 -43.26
C LYS A 9 26.63 9.12 -43.33
N VAL A 10 26.59 8.12 -44.22
CA VAL A 10 25.44 7.21 -44.36
C VAL A 10 25.27 6.36 -43.08
N VAL A 11 26.35 5.82 -42.51
CA VAL A 11 26.30 5.04 -41.26
C VAL A 11 25.82 5.90 -40.09
N LEU A 12 26.27 7.16 -39.97
CA LEU A 12 25.81 8.08 -38.93
C LEU A 12 24.32 8.40 -39.05
N VAL A 13 23.82 8.63 -40.26
CA VAL A 13 22.39 8.88 -40.51
C VAL A 13 21.55 7.65 -40.14
N ILE A 14 21.98 6.45 -40.56
CA ILE A 14 21.30 5.20 -40.22
C ILE A 14 21.29 4.98 -38.70
N SER A 15 22.41 5.23 -38.02
CA SER A 15 22.51 5.08 -36.56
C SER A 15 21.63 6.09 -35.82
N LEU A 16 21.53 7.32 -36.30
CA LEU A 16 20.64 8.34 -35.74
C LEU A 16 19.17 7.92 -35.87
N ILE A 17 18.77 7.45 -37.06
CA ILE A 17 17.41 6.96 -37.31
C ILE A 17 17.08 5.76 -36.42
N LEU A 18 18.00 4.79 -36.30
CA LEU A 18 17.84 3.64 -35.41
C LEU A 18 17.63 4.05 -33.95
N ASN A 19 18.43 5.01 -33.45
CA ASN A 19 18.27 5.50 -32.08
C ASN A 19 16.93 6.21 -31.85
N VAL A 20 16.45 7.00 -32.82
CA VAL A 20 15.12 7.61 -32.76
C VAL A 20 14.03 6.54 -32.76
N ILE A 21 14.11 5.52 -33.61
CA ILE A 21 13.15 4.42 -33.67
C ILE A 21 13.14 3.64 -32.35
N ILE A 22 14.31 3.33 -31.78
CA ILE A 22 14.43 2.66 -30.47
C ILE A 22 13.79 3.52 -29.39
N GLY A 23 14.07 4.83 -29.37
CA GLY A 23 13.45 5.76 -28.42
C GLY A 23 11.93 5.79 -28.51
N VAL A 24 11.38 5.81 -29.73
CA VAL A 24 9.92 5.75 -29.97
C VAL A 24 9.34 4.40 -29.56
N LEU A 25 10.02 3.29 -29.83
CA LEU A 25 9.57 1.95 -29.42
C LEU A 25 9.57 1.79 -27.90
N LEU A 26 10.60 2.28 -27.21
CA LEU A 26 10.67 2.29 -25.75
C LEU A 26 9.58 3.18 -25.15
N TYR A 27 9.35 4.36 -25.72
CA TYR A 27 8.29 5.27 -25.27
C TYR A 27 6.88 4.69 -25.51
N ASN A 28 6.64 4.08 -26.68
CA ASN A 28 5.37 3.40 -26.95
C ASN A 28 5.19 2.17 -26.05
N SER A 29 6.24 1.39 -25.80
CA SER A 29 6.19 0.28 -24.85
C SER A 29 5.85 0.77 -23.44
N TYR A 30 6.44 1.89 -23.02
CA TYR A 30 6.10 2.55 -21.76
C TYR A 30 4.63 2.98 -21.73
N LEU A 31 4.13 3.66 -22.77
CA LEU A 31 2.73 4.08 -22.86
C LEU A 31 1.76 2.89 -22.85
N ILE A 32 2.06 1.84 -23.63
CA ILE A 32 1.23 0.63 -23.74
C ILE A 32 1.21 -0.17 -22.43
N ASN A 33 2.31 -0.15 -21.67
CA ASN A 33 2.41 -0.88 -20.39
C ASN A 33 1.97 -0.05 -19.19
N LYS A 34 1.96 1.29 -19.27
CA LYS A 34 1.51 2.17 -18.18
C LYS A 34 0.06 1.89 -17.78
N ASP A 35 -0.80 1.54 -18.74
CA ASP A 35 -2.21 1.21 -18.47
C ASP A 35 -2.46 -0.27 -18.12
N LYS A 36 -1.47 -1.16 -18.36
CA LYS A 36 -1.61 -2.61 -18.15
C LYS A 36 -1.11 -3.12 -16.79
N ILE A 37 -0.38 -2.30 -16.02
CA ILE A 37 0.18 -2.67 -14.71
C ILE A 37 -0.26 -1.64 -13.67
N VAL A 38 -1.57 -1.48 -13.49
CA VAL A 38 -2.14 -0.52 -12.55
C VAL A 38 -2.83 -1.29 -11.43
N GLY A 39 -2.32 -1.11 -10.21
CA GLY A 39 -2.82 -1.76 -9.01
C GLY A 39 -2.30 -3.18 -8.82
N ASP A 40 -1.44 -3.36 -7.81
CA ASP A 40 -0.95 -4.66 -7.35
C ASP A 40 -2.00 -5.31 -6.43
N SER A 41 -2.84 -6.18 -7.00
CA SER A 41 -3.91 -6.87 -6.27
C SER A 41 -3.39 -7.73 -5.12
N LEU A 42 -2.17 -8.27 -5.23
CA LEU A 42 -1.55 -9.04 -4.17
C LEU A 42 -1.17 -8.16 -2.99
N GLU A 43 -0.61 -6.98 -3.24
CA GLU A 43 -0.30 -6.04 -2.16
C GLU A 43 -1.57 -5.49 -1.51
N TYR A 44 -2.64 -5.22 -2.27
CA TYR A 44 -3.93 -4.86 -1.66
C TYR A 44 -4.51 -5.98 -0.79
N SER A 45 -4.51 -7.22 -1.29
CA SER A 45 -4.96 -8.38 -0.51
C SER A 45 -4.13 -8.58 0.76
N ARG A 46 -2.80 -8.40 0.68
CA ARG A 46 -1.90 -8.42 1.84
C ARG A 46 -2.24 -7.32 2.83
N PHE A 47 -2.53 -6.11 2.37
CA PHE A 47 -2.95 -5.00 3.22
C PHE A 47 -4.19 -5.36 4.04
N ILE A 48 -5.28 -5.80 3.39
CA ILE A 48 -6.52 -6.23 4.05
C ILE A 48 -6.23 -7.35 5.05
N ASN A 49 -5.55 -8.42 4.64
CA ASN A 49 -5.29 -9.55 5.51
C ASN A 49 -4.43 -9.17 6.73
N ARG A 50 -3.50 -8.24 6.58
CA ARG A 50 -2.65 -7.77 7.69
C ARG A 50 -3.45 -6.92 8.68
N LEU A 51 -4.41 -6.12 8.23
CA LEU A 51 -5.35 -5.42 9.11
C LEU A 51 -6.28 -6.40 9.86
N GLU A 52 -6.78 -7.44 9.20
CA GLU A 52 -7.56 -8.49 9.87
C GLU A 52 -6.71 -9.21 10.94
N ARG A 53 -5.43 -9.48 10.64
CA ARG A 53 -4.49 -10.06 11.62
C ARG A 53 -4.16 -9.10 12.76
N TYR A 54 -4.10 -7.80 12.50
CA TYR A 54 -3.96 -6.78 13.53
C TYR A 54 -5.13 -6.83 14.51
N VAL A 55 -6.36 -6.81 14.00
CA VAL A 55 -7.60 -6.98 14.80
C VAL A 55 -7.55 -8.25 15.62
N TYR A 56 -7.17 -9.38 15.01
CA TYR A 56 -7.03 -10.65 15.72
C TYR A 56 -6.11 -10.54 16.94
N TYR A 57 -4.95 -9.89 16.82
CA TYR A 57 -4.02 -9.75 17.95
C TYR A 57 -4.51 -8.77 19.02
N LEU A 58 -5.24 -7.72 18.64
CA LEU A 58 -5.93 -6.86 19.62
C LEU A 58 -6.97 -7.65 20.41
N ASP A 59 -7.76 -8.49 19.74
CA ASP A 59 -8.74 -9.37 20.40
C ASP A 59 -8.07 -10.39 21.33
N GLN A 60 -6.89 -10.90 20.96
CA GLN A 60 -6.12 -11.75 21.87
C GLN A 60 -5.67 -10.96 23.08
N ALA A 61 -5.11 -9.76 22.90
CA ALA A 61 -4.65 -8.91 24.00
C ALA A 61 -5.76 -8.66 25.04
N GLY A 62 -7.00 -8.38 24.60
CA GLY A 62 -8.14 -8.19 25.50
C GLY A 62 -8.68 -9.45 26.20
N LYS A 63 -8.17 -10.64 25.87
CA LYS A 63 -8.58 -11.94 26.49
C LYS A 63 -7.51 -12.54 27.40
N GLN A 64 -6.27 -12.06 27.31
CA GLN A 64 -5.18 -12.58 28.13
C GLN A 64 -5.29 -12.07 29.56
N THR A 65 -4.72 -12.83 30.50
CA THR A 65 -4.79 -12.50 31.93
C THR A 65 -3.46 -12.07 32.52
N THR A 66 -2.35 -12.32 31.82
CA THR A 66 -1.02 -11.92 32.27
C THR A 66 -0.48 -10.76 31.44
N SER A 67 0.22 -9.83 32.10
CA SER A 67 0.80 -8.65 31.44
C SER A 67 1.74 -9.05 30.29
N ASN A 68 2.54 -10.12 30.45
CA ASN A 68 3.44 -10.60 29.40
C ASN A 68 2.70 -11.08 28.14
N GLU A 69 1.60 -11.82 28.30
CA GLU A 69 0.80 -12.31 27.17
C GLU A 69 0.06 -11.18 26.46
N ILE A 70 -0.44 -10.19 27.23
CA ILE A 70 -1.04 -8.97 26.67
C ILE A 70 0.00 -8.21 25.86
N MET A 71 1.17 -7.93 26.44
CA MET A 71 2.26 -7.22 25.78
C MET A 71 2.71 -7.91 24.49
N ASN A 72 2.90 -9.24 24.53
CA ASN A 72 3.25 -10.01 23.35
C ASN A 72 2.18 -9.90 22.25
N SER A 73 0.91 -9.91 22.62
CA SER A 73 -0.19 -9.74 21.67
C SER A 73 -0.20 -8.34 21.06
N LEU A 74 0.01 -7.29 21.86
CA LEU A 74 0.10 -5.91 21.38
C LEU A 74 1.30 -5.69 20.46
N ILE A 75 2.48 -6.24 20.79
CA ILE A 75 3.66 -6.21 19.92
C ILE A 75 3.40 -6.93 18.60
N ASN A 76 2.68 -8.06 18.64
CA ASN A 76 2.31 -8.77 17.42
C ASN A 76 1.29 -7.98 16.58
N ALA A 77 0.34 -7.30 17.22
CA ALA A 77 -0.57 -6.38 16.55
C ALA A 77 0.24 -5.28 15.83
N ASP A 78 1.10 -4.57 16.55
CA ASP A 78 1.97 -3.52 16.02
C ASP A 78 2.75 -3.96 14.77
N LYS A 79 3.38 -5.14 14.82
CA LYS A 79 4.08 -5.72 13.65
C LYS A 79 3.15 -5.92 12.45
N ARG A 80 1.89 -6.30 12.67
CA ARG A 80 0.92 -6.49 11.58
C ARG A 80 0.45 -5.16 11.01
N LEU A 81 0.26 -4.14 11.84
CA LEU A 81 -0.09 -2.79 11.39
C LEU A 81 1.03 -2.21 10.50
N ASN A 82 2.27 -2.25 10.98
CA ASN A 82 3.47 -1.86 10.23
C ASN A 82 3.60 -2.58 8.88
N LEU A 83 3.25 -3.88 8.83
CA LEU A 83 3.24 -4.63 7.58
C LEU A 83 2.06 -4.21 6.69
N ALA A 84 0.90 -3.89 7.26
CA ALA A 84 -0.26 -3.44 6.50
C ALA A 84 0.06 -2.13 5.78
N GLU A 85 0.59 -1.14 6.50
CA GLU A 85 1.04 0.14 5.96
C GLU A 85 2.00 -0.03 4.78
N LYS A 86 3.04 -0.86 4.93
CA LYS A 86 3.98 -1.16 3.83
C LYS A 86 3.32 -1.77 2.60
N SER A 87 2.26 -2.56 2.77
CA SER A 87 1.51 -3.11 1.62
C SER A 87 0.61 -2.05 1.00
N LEU A 88 0.00 -1.18 1.81
CA LEU A 88 -0.76 -0.03 1.30
C LEU A 88 0.14 0.90 0.49
N ASP A 89 1.34 1.22 0.96
CA ASP A 89 2.29 2.06 0.23
C ASP A 89 2.67 1.46 -1.12
N LYS A 90 2.97 0.16 -1.16
CA LYS A 90 3.26 -0.54 -2.42
C LYS A 90 2.07 -0.51 -3.37
N PHE A 91 0.87 -0.74 -2.85
CA PHE A 91 -0.34 -0.66 -3.64
C PHE A 91 -0.56 0.76 -4.18
N ASN A 92 -0.45 1.79 -3.34
CA ASN A 92 -0.58 3.19 -3.73
C ASN A 92 0.46 3.58 -4.79
N ASN A 93 1.70 3.14 -4.65
CA ASN A 93 2.75 3.35 -5.64
C ASN A 93 2.41 2.66 -6.99
N SER A 94 1.85 1.45 -6.95
CA SER A 94 1.34 0.76 -8.15
C SER A 94 0.11 1.43 -8.78
N MET A 95 -0.56 2.30 -8.03
CA MET A 95 -1.72 3.10 -8.45
C MET A 95 -1.34 4.57 -8.76
N SER A 96 -0.06 4.93 -8.73
CA SER A 96 0.41 6.32 -8.88
C SER A 96 0.06 6.98 -10.22
N ALA A 97 -0.23 6.18 -11.25
CA ALA A 97 -0.69 6.66 -12.55
C ALA A 97 -2.22 6.87 -12.62
N THR A 98 -2.94 6.71 -11.51
CA THR A 98 -4.40 6.84 -11.42
C THR A 98 -4.83 8.05 -10.60
N ASP A 99 -6.14 8.27 -10.55
CA ASP A 99 -6.81 9.24 -9.69
C ASP A 99 -7.14 8.68 -8.29
N LEU A 100 -6.50 7.59 -7.85
CA LEU A 100 -6.68 7.07 -6.50
C LEU A 100 -6.18 8.07 -5.44
N ILE A 101 -7.06 8.44 -4.51
CA ILE A 101 -6.77 9.30 -3.37
C ILE A 101 -6.88 8.46 -2.09
N ALA A 102 -5.82 7.73 -1.78
CA ALA A 102 -5.76 6.85 -0.60
C ALA A 102 -5.34 7.56 0.70
N SER A 103 -5.10 8.88 0.67
CA SER A 103 -4.62 9.65 1.83
C SER A 103 -5.52 9.52 3.06
N ARG A 104 -6.83 9.35 2.86
CA ARG A 104 -7.78 9.10 3.96
C ARG A 104 -7.49 7.79 4.69
N ILE A 105 -7.15 6.74 3.97
CA ILE A 105 -6.78 5.44 4.57
C ILE A 105 -5.47 5.59 5.33
N THR A 106 -4.48 6.28 4.74
CA THR A 106 -3.18 6.54 5.37
C THR A 106 -3.35 7.28 6.70
N LEU A 107 -4.10 8.39 6.72
CA LEU A 107 -4.35 9.15 7.96
C LEU A 107 -4.99 8.31 9.06
N ILE A 108 -5.97 7.47 8.71
CA ILE A 108 -6.61 6.57 9.70
C ILE A 108 -5.61 5.56 10.26
N ILE A 109 -4.72 5.02 9.42
CA ILE A 109 -3.68 4.08 9.87
C ILE A 109 -2.67 4.78 10.78
N GLU A 110 -2.26 6.01 10.45
CA GLU A 110 -1.36 6.82 11.28
C GLU A 110 -1.98 7.12 12.66
N ASP A 111 -3.25 7.51 12.70
CA ASP A 111 -3.99 7.73 13.96
C ASP A 111 -4.06 6.45 14.81
N ILE A 112 -4.26 5.31 14.17
CA ILE A 112 -4.28 3.98 14.81
C ILE A 112 -2.89 3.61 15.33
N ASP A 113 -1.84 3.86 14.55
CA ASP A 113 -0.45 3.59 14.93
C ASP A 113 -0.05 4.41 16.16
N GLU A 114 -0.39 5.70 16.18
CA GLU A 114 -0.14 6.55 17.35
C GLU A 114 -0.93 6.05 18.58
N ALA A 115 -2.19 5.68 18.40
CA ALA A 115 -3.00 5.11 19.49
C ALA A 115 -2.42 3.80 20.01
N ASN A 116 -1.91 2.94 19.11
CA ASN A 116 -1.27 1.68 19.45
C ASN A 116 0.05 1.89 20.20
N PHE A 117 0.87 2.84 19.78
CA PHE A 117 2.09 3.22 20.49
C PHE A 117 1.81 3.73 21.91
N ARG A 118 0.78 4.57 22.07
CA ARG A 118 0.34 5.06 23.40
C ARG A 118 -0.14 3.90 24.27
N LEU A 119 -0.89 2.95 23.71
CA LEU A 119 -1.35 1.76 24.42
C LEU A 119 -0.19 0.88 24.89
N LEU A 120 0.77 0.57 24.00
CA LEU A 120 1.98 -0.19 24.33
C LEU A 120 2.76 0.48 25.46
N SER A 121 2.93 1.80 25.38
CA SER A 121 3.65 2.58 26.40
C SER A 121 2.95 2.52 27.78
N GLN A 122 1.62 2.61 27.80
CA GLN A 122 0.83 2.51 29.03
C GLN A 122 0.93 1.12 29.67
N TYR A 123 0.83 0.07 28.86
CA TYR A 123 1.02 -1.29 29.36
C TYR A 123 2.43 -1.53 29.91
N ALA A 124 3.46 -1.03 29.22
CA ALA A 124 4.84 -1.19 29.63
C ALA A 124 5.15 -0.50 30.97
N LEU A 125 4.52 0.64 31.25
CA LEU A 125 4.78 1.44 32.44
C LEU A 125 3.85 1.13 33.61
N TYR A 126 2.58 0.84 33.33
CA TYR A 126 1.52 0.85 34.35
C TYR A 126 0.65 -0.41 34.36
N ASN A 127 0.88 -1.37 33.45
CA ASN A 127 0.04 -2.58 33.30
C ASN A 127 -1.46 -2.27 33.18
N ASN A 128 -1.82 -1.17 32.52
CA ASN A 128 -3.20 -0.76 32.30
C ASN A 128 -3.41 -0.27 30.86
N GLY A 129 -4.65 -0.33 30.36
CA GLY A 129 -4.99 0.10 29.00
C GLY A 129 -6.09 -0.67 28.27
N GLU A 130 -6.76 -1.64 28.91
CA GLU A 130 -7.76 -2.51 28.27
C GLU A 130 -8.87 -1.75 27.53
N GLU A 131 -9.38 -0.66 28.12
CA GLU A 131 -10.45 0.15 27.50
C GLU A 131 -10.05 0.71 26.13
N LYS A 132 -8.77 1.01 25.92
CA LYS A 132 -8.26 1.56 24.65
C LYS A 132 -8.15 0.51 23.55
N ILE A 133 -8.05 -0.78 23.89
CA ILE A 133 -8.01 -1.87 22.91
C ILE A 133 -9.31 -1.88 22.09
N ALA A 134 -10.45 -1.73 22.77
CA ALA A 134 -11.76 -1.73 22.13
C ALA A 134 -11.95 -0.54 21.18
N ASP A 135 -11.50 0.65 21.58
CA ASP A 135 -11.60 1.86 20.74
C ASP A 135 -10.74 1.75 19.48
N ILE A 136 -9.48 1.31 19.63
CA ILE A 136 -8.58 1.09 18.49
C ILE A 136 -9.15 0.04 17.55
N LYS A 137 -9.65 -1.08 18.09
CA LYS A 137 -10.30 -2.14 17.31
C LYS A 137 -11.50 -1.59 16.52
N LYS A 138 -12.33 -0.78 17.15
CA LYS A 138 -13.50 -0.19 16.50
C LYS A 138 -13.12 0.71 15.33
N SER A 139 -12.04 1.48 15.45
CA SER A 139 -11.54 2.32 14.35
C SER A 139 -11.09 1.49 13.15
N ILE A 140 -10.37 0.39 13.38
CA ILE A 140 -9.92 -0.47 12.29
C ILE A 140 -11.05 -1.32 11.69
N ASP A 141 -12.00 -1.79 12.50
CA ASP A 141 -13.18 -2.51 12.01
C ASP A 141 -14.01 -1.63 11.07
N ARG A 142 -14.24 -0.36 11.46
CA ARG A 142 -14.93 0.60 10.58
C ARG A 142 -14.16 0.86 9.30
N LEU A 143 -12.82 0.89 9.34
CA LEU A 143 -12.02 1.05 8.13
C LEU A 143 -12.21 -0.16 7.20
N LEU A 144 -12.09 -1.38 7.74
CA LEU A 144 -12.27 -2.63 7.01
C LEU A 144 -13.68 -2.78 6.41
N ASP A 145 -14.70 -2.28 7.11
CA ASP A 145 -16.08 -2.26 6.61
C ASP A 145 -16.30 -1.23 5.49
N ALA A 146 -15.56 -0.12 5.51
CA ALA A 146 -15.71 0.96 4.55
C ALA A 146 -14.94 0.72 3.24
N ILE A 147 -13.83 -0.02 3.28
CA ILE A 147 -12.99 -0.27 2.10
C ILE A 147 -13.40 -1.56 1.36
N PRO A 148 -13.18 -1.66 0.04
CA PRO A 148 -13.41 -2.90 -0.70
C PRO A 148 -12.52 -4.04 -0.17
N LYS A 149 -13.06 -5.25 -0.04
CA LYS A 149 -12.26 -6.41 0.44
C LYS A 149 -11.23 -6.91 -0.57
N GLU A 150 -11.46 -6.64 -1.84
CA GLU A 150 -10.63 -7.11 -2.95
C GLU A 150 -10.45 -6.00 -3.98
N TYR A 151 -9.31 -6.06 -4.68
CA TYR A 151 -9.03 -5.25 -5.85
C TYR A 151 -8.85 -6.17 -7.07
N SER A 152 -9.50 -5.81 -8.18
CA SER A 152 -9.26 -6.41 -9.48
C SER A 152 -9.17 -5.32 -10.54
N ILE A 153 -8.35 -5.55 -11.57
CA ILE A 153 -8.09 -4.53 -12.61
C ILE A 153 -9.35 -4.24 -13.43
N GLU A 154 -10.23 -5.23 -13.61
CA GLU A 154 -11.51 -5.11 -14.30
C GLU A 154 -12.47 -4.17 -13.56
N LYS A 155 -12.34 -4.06 -12.24
CA LYS A 155 -13.17 -3.20 -11.38
C LYS A 155 -12.44 -1.94 -10.91
N LYS A 156 -11.30 -1.60 -11.52
CA LYS A 156 -10.44 -0.46 -11.10
C LYS A 156 -11.23 0.83 -10.88
N SER A 157 -12.06 1.25 -11.83
CA SER A 157 -12.81 2.51 -11.73
C SER A 157 -13.84 2.49 -10.59
N GLU A 158 -14.51 1.35 -10.36
CA GLU A 158 -15.43 1.20 -9.23
C GLU A 158 -14.68 1.24 -7.90
N PHE A 159 -13.53 0.56 -7.83
CA PHE A 159 -12.66 0.54 -6.66
C PHE A 159 -12.18 1.95 -6.29
N ILE A 160 -11.61 2.69 -7.25
CA ILE A 160 -11.13 4.06 -7.03
C ILE A 160 -12.28 4.95 -6.57
N LYS A 161 -13.45 4.85 -7.22
CA LYS A 161 -14.63 5.61 -6.82
C LYS A 161 -15.03 5.31 -5.38
N LYS A 162 -14.97 4.06 -4.92
CA LYS A 162 -15.27 3.70 -3.53
C LYS A 162 -14.27 4.31 -2.56
N ILE A 163 -12.97 4.15 -2.82
CA ILE A 163 -11.91 4.69 -1.95
C ILE A 163 -11.97 6.22 -1.87
N ASN A 164 -12.10 6.91 -3.01
CA ASN A 164 -12.11 8.36 -3.05
C ASN A 164 -13.33 8.98 -2.34
N ASN A 165 -14.44 8.23 -2.27
CA ASN A 165 -15.67 8.67 -1.61
C ASN A 165 -15.80 8.18 -0.16
N LEU A 166 -14.72 7.68 0.46
CA LEU A 166 -14.72 7.37 1.88
C LEU A 166 -15.04 8.64 2.69
N SER A 167 -16.28 8.75 3.15
CA SER A 167 -16.74 9.76 4.10
C SER A 167 -16.64 9.19 5.50
N TYR A 168 -15.91 9.88 6.37
CA TYR A 168 -15.89 9.66 7.81
C TYR A 168 -16.38 10.92 8.49
#